data_AF-K5WN30-F1
#
_entry.id   AF-K5WN30-F1
#
_cell.length_a   1.000
_cell.length_b   1.000
_cell.length_c   1.000
_cell.angle_alpha   90.00
_cell.angle_beta   90.00
_cell.angle_gamma   90.00
#
_symmetry.space_group_name_H-M   'P 1'
#
loop_
_entity.id
_entity.type
_entity.pdbx_description
1 polymer ?
#
loop_
_entity_poly.entity_id
_entity_poly.type
_entity_poly.pdbx_seq_one_letter_code
_entity_poly.pdbx_strand_id
1 'polypeptide(L)'
;MIHAVLIFNTSGVPRLTKFYTPLQQSARTLVGKIFGLISVRQASLCNFLDAPELESFLSQSTEDGEKLRVVYRNYATLYFVFLVDSAESELGILDLIQVLVESLDRAFENVCELDLVFHFDEVHHILSEIIQGGLVLETNVEEIDNAVQNAAKARKESFASSNPLSLGSGGVGSRGAGLQTPLGWLTGKLTGRHSTTLNLYSAASQAFECPQGDDM
;
A
#
# COMPACT_ATOMS: atom_id res chain seq x y z
N MET A 1 19.04 14.32 5.89
CA MET A 1 18.22 13.08 5.81
C MET A 1 16.73 13.42 5.74
N ILE A 2 15.89 12.55 5.19
CA ILE A 2 14.42 12.68 5.22
C ILE A 2 13.89 12.08 6.53
N HIS A 3 13.20 12.89 7.33
CA HIS A 3 12.65 12.46 8.63
C HIS A 3 11.22 11.92 8.53
N ALA A 4 10.40 12.53 7.67
CA ALA A 4 9.01 12.13 7.50
C ALA A 4 8.45 12.55 6.14
N VAL A 5 7.49 11.77 5.64
CA VAL A 5 6.70 12.04 4.44
C VAL A 5 5.22 11.99 4.83
N LEU A 6 4.50 13.06 4.50
CA LEU A 6 3.12 13.28 4.87
C LEU A 6 2.33 13.70 3.63
N ILE A 7 1.13 13.13 3.49
CA ILE A 7 0.15 13.58 2.50
C ILE A 7 -1.14 13.87 3.26
N PHE A 8 -1.70 15.06 3.08
CA PHE A 8 -2.98 15.42 3.68
C PHE A 8 -3.82 16.30 2.75
N ASN A 9 -5.14 16.26 2.92
CA ASN A 9 -6.06 17.10 2.15
C ASN A 9 -6.03 18.55 2.66
N THR A 10 -6.55 19.48 1.87
CA THR A 10 -6.98 20.85 2.24
C THR A 10 -7.81 20.98 3.52
N SER A 11 -8.43 19.90 4.00
CA SER A 11 -9.14 19.87 5.30
C SER A 11 -8.26 19.44 6.49
N GLY A 12 -6.96 19.17 6.27
CA GLY A 12 -6.03 18.74 7.32
C GLY A 12 -6.14 17.28 7.73
N VAL A 13 -6.87 16.47 6.95
CA VAL A 13 -6.99 15.01 7.17
C VAL A 13 -5.79 14.31 6.51
N PRO A 14 -4.95 13.58 7.27
CA PRO A 14 -3.85 12.82 6.69
C PRO A 14 -4.37 11.64 5.88
N ARG A 15 -3.82 11.48 4.67
CA ARG A 15 -4.03 10.34 3.76
C ARG A 15 -2.86 9.37 3.81
N LEU A 16 -1.64 9.90 3.95
CA LEU A 16 -0.41 9.11 4.12
C LEU A 16 0.42 9.73 5.23
N THR A 17 0.94 8.90 6.12
CA THR A 17 1.91 9.34 7.14
C THR A 17 3.00 8.30 7.28
N LYS A 18 4.22 8.67 6.92
CA LYS A 18 5.41 7.81 7.07
C LYS A 18 6.48 8.57 7.83
N PHE A 19 6.91 8.00 8.95
CA PHE A 19 8.00 8.55 9.78
C PHE A 19 9.21 7.62 9.68
N TYR A 20 10.36 8.17 9.34
CA TYR A 20 11.64 7.46 9.30
C TYR A 20 12.43 7.66 10.59
N THR A 21 12.29 8.84 11.21
CA THR A 21 12.82 9.12 12.55
C THR A 21 11.75 8.86 13.62
N PRO A 22 12.10 8.21 14.75
CA PRO A 22 11.15 8.01 15.83
C PRO A 22 10.63 9.33 16.39
N LEU A 23 9.31 9.40 16.59
CA LEU A 23 8.65 10.57 17.16
C LEU A 23 8.68 10.52 18.69
N GLN A 24 8.92 11.67 19.32
CA GLN A 24 8.84 11.82 20.77
C GLN A 24 7.43 12.25 21.23
N GLN A 25 6.69 12.94 20.36
CA GLN A 25 5.32 13.38 20.60
C GLN A 25 4.33 12.69 19.63
N SER A 26 3.02 12.96 19.80
CA SER A 26 2.01 12.30 18.95
C SER A 26 2.10 12.76 17.49
N ALA A 27 2.00 11.81 16.55
CA ALA A 27 2.00 12.12 15.11
C ALA A 27 0.87 13.08 14.71
N ARG A 28 -0.31 12.94 15.34
CA ARG A 28 -1.49 13.77 15.06
C ARG A 28 -1.26 15.25 15.37
N THR A 29 -0.59 15.55 16.48
CA THR A 29 -0.27 16.95 16.84
C THR A 29 0.72 17.58 15.87
N LEU A 30 1.69 16.80 15.38
CA LEU A 30 2.66 17.27 14.39
C LEU A 30 2.00 17.59 13.05
N VAL A 31 1.15 16.69 12.55
CA VAL A 31 0.39 16.91 11.31
C VAL A 31 -0.49 18.16 11.41
N GLY A 32 -1.19 18.35 12.53
CA GLY A 32 -2.02 19.53 12.76
C GLY A 32 -1.24 20.85 12.74
N LYS A 33 -0.04 20.87 13.35
CA LYS A 33 0.85 22.03 13.32
C LYS A 33 1.33 22.35 11.90
N ILE A 34 1.79 21.35 11.16
CA ILE A 34 2.25 21.49 9.78
C ILE A 34 1.13 22.02 8.88
N PHE A 35 -0.08 21.46 9.02
CA PHE A 35 -1.24 21.93 8.29
C PHE A 35 -1.57 23.40 8.60
N GLY A 36 -1.47 23.82 9.86
CA GLY A 36 -1.64 25.22 10.25
C GLY A 36 -0.63 26.17 9.60
N LEU A 37 0.62 25.74 9.43
CA LEU A 37 1.67 26.52 8.76
C LEU A 37 1.46 26.63 7.25
N ILE A 38 0.97 25.56 6.60
CA ILE A 38 0.82 25.49 5.14
C ILE A 38 -0.51 26.09 4.66
N SER A 39 -1.61 25.82 5.35
CA SER A 39 -2.98 26.20 4.90
C SER A 39 -3.21 27.70 4.78
N VAL A 40 -2.51 28.52 5.57
CA VAL A 40 -2.66 29.99 5.57
C VAL A 40 -1.79 30.65 4.49
N ARG A 41 -0.83 29.93 3.89
CA ARG A 41 0.10 30.49 2.91
C ARG A 41 -0.53 30.67 1.54
N GLN A 42 -0.17 31.78 0.89
CA GLN A 42 -0.51 32.05 -0.50
C GLN A 42 0.36 31.22 -1.46
N ALA A 43 -0.21 30.82 -2.60
CA ALA A 43 0.46 30.00 -3.62
C ALA A 43 1.65 30.68 -4.32
N SER A 44 1.83 32.00 -4.14
CA SER A 44 2.96 32.76 -4.68
C SER A 44 4.21 32.72 -3.79
N LEU A 45 4.10 32.21 -2.57
CA LEU A 45 5.22 32.10 -1.63
C LEU A 45 6.07 30.86 -1.92
N CYS A 46 7.25 30.81 -1.31
CA CYS A 46 8.15 29.68 -1.48
C CYS A 46 7.56 28.36 -0.93
N ASN A 47 7.96 27.25 -1.54
CA ASN A 47 7.60 25.88 -1.16
C ASN A 47 8.45 25.35 0.02
N PHE A 48 9.22 26.22 0.67
CA PHE A 48 10.15 25.91 1.74
C PHE A 48 9.74 26.65 3.01
N LEU A 49 9.75 25.92 4.11
CA LEU A 49 9.37 26.40 5.44
C LEU A 49 10.44 25.95 6.43
N ASP A 50 11.20 26.90 6.97
CA ASP A 50 12.02 26.63 8.15
C ASP A 50 11.08 26.48 9.34
N ALA A 51 11.14 25.34 10.03
CA ALA A 51 10.14 25.00 11.03
C ALA A 51 10.82 24.50 12.32
N PRO A 52 11.56 25.37 13.04
CA PRO A 52 12.34 24.99 14.22
C PRO A 52 11.46 24.47 15.37
N GLU A 53 10.18 24.87 15.43
CA GLU A 53 9.24 24.37 16.45
C GLU A 53 8.97 22.86 16.34
N LEU A 54 9.18 22.27 15.15
CA LEU A 54 9.00 20.83 14.92
C LEU A 54 10.17 19.98 15.41
N GLU A 55 11.32 20.59 15.70
CA GLU A 55 12.49 19.88 16.25
C GLU A 55 12.16 19.21 17.58
N SER A 56 11.33 19.86 18.41
CA SER A 56 10.85 19.32 19.69
C SER A 56 9.96 18.07 19.58
N PHE A 57 9.52 17.70 18.38
CA PHE A 57 8.67 16.54 18.13
C PHE A 57 9.47 15.31 17.68
N LEU A 58 10.68 15.51 17.15
CA LEU A 58 11.55 14.45 16.69
C LEU A 58 12.54 14.08 17.81
N SER A 59 12.76 12.78 18.00
CA SER A 59 13.68 12.27 19.05
C SER A 59 15.16 12.58 18.80
N GLN A 60 15.52 12.92 17.56
CA GLN A 60 16.87 13.36 17.17
C GLN A 60 16.93 14.88 17.26
N SER A 61 16.93 15.43 18.48
CA SER A 61 17.52 16.74 18.71
C SER A 61 19.04 16.52 18.73
N THR A 62 19.66 16.46 17.55
CA THR A 62 21.13 16.46 17.48
C THR A 62 21.60 17.74 18.20
N GLU A 63 22.55 17.62 19.12
CA GLU A 63 23.04 18.74 19.95
C GLU A 63 23.67 19.89 19.10
N ASP A 64 23.71 19.74 17.78
CA ASP A 64 24.34 20.61 16.78
C ASP A 64 23.39 21.62 16.10
N GLY A 65 22.14 21.79 16.55
CA GLY A 65 21.27 22.86 16.03
C GLY A 65 20.92 22.71 14.54
N GLU A 66 20.81 21.46 14.09
CA GLU A 66 20.39 21.11 12.72
C GLU A 66 18.94 21.57 12.49
N LYS A 67 18.78 22.51 11.56
CA LYS A 67 17.50 23.16 11.29
C LYS A 67 16.62 22.24 10.48
N LEU A 68 15.44 21.92 11.01
CA LEU A 68 14.44 21.20 10.23
C LEU A 68 13.76 22.10 9.21
N ARG A 69 13.65 21.56 7.99
CA ARG A 69 13.01 22.19 6.86
C ARG A 69 11.83 21.36 6.40
N VAL A 70 10.74 22.06 6.12
CA VAL A 70 9.53 21.48 5.54
C VAL A 70 9.46 21.91 4.08
N VAL A 71 9.51 20.93 3.19
CA VAL A 71 9.34 21.11 1.76
C VAL A 71 7.96 20.60 1.40
N TYR A 72 7.15 21.40 0.72
CA TYR A 72 5.80 20.99 0.34
C TYR A 72 5.42 21.41 -1.07
N ARG A 73 4.48 20.67 -1.66
CA ARG A 73 3.85 21.04 -2.92
C ARG A 73 2.39 20.62 -2.93
N ASN A 74 1.54 21.47 -3.51
CA ASN A 74 0.12 21.18 -3.66
C ASN A 74 -0.15 20.57 -5.04
N TYR A 75 -0.84 19.44 -5.07
CA TYR A 75 -1.39 18.82 -6.28
C TYR A 75 -2.90 18.64 -6.09
N ALA A 76 -3.67 19.40 -6.87
CA ALA A 76 -5.13 19.45 -6.78
C ALA A 76 -5.65 19.75 -5.36
N THR A 77 -6.16 18.73 -4.65
CA THR A 77 -6.71 18.82 -3.29
C THR A 77 -5.77 18.27 -2.21
N LEU A 78 -4.56 17.86 -2.58
CA LEU A 78 -3.61 17.18 -1.70
C LEU A 78 -2.31 17.97 -1.54
N TYR A 79 -1.89 18.11 -0.29
CA TYR A 79 -0.56 18.62 0.08
C TYR A 79 0.39 17.44 0.26
N PHE A 80 1.46 17.44 -0.51
CA PHE A 80 2.60 16.54 -0.36
C PHE A 80 3.67 17.26 0.43
N VAL A 81 4.07 16.71 1.57
CA VAL A 81 4.96 17.37 2.53
C VAL A 81 6.07 16.43 2.97
N PHE A 82 7.29 16.93 2.91
CA PHE A 82 8.51 16.24 3.30
C PHE A 82 9.18 17.04 4.42
N LEU A 83 9.48 16.37 5.53
CA LEU A 83 10.34 16.92 6.58
C LEU A 83 11.76 16.43 6.32
N VAL A 84 12.66 17.37 6.12
CA VAL A 84 14.06 17.10 5.80
C VAL A 84 14.97 17.94 6.68
N ASP A 85 16.17 17.44 6.88
CA ASP A 85 17.24 18.20 7.51
C ASP A 85 17.84 19.21 6.51
N SER A 86 18.47 20.25 7.06
CA SER A 86 19.26 21.27 6.39
C SER A 86 20.39 20.75 5.49
N ALA A 87 20.87 19.52 5.71
CA ALA A 87 21.86 18.87 4.84
C ALA A 87 21.31 18.48 3.46
N GLU A 88 19.99 18.31 3.31
CA GLU A 88 19.37 17.93 2.03
C GLU A 88 19.04 19.16 1.18
N SER A 89 19.13 19.00 -0.15
CA SER A 89 18.73 20.03 -1.11
C SER A 89 17.22 20.11 -1.22
N GLU A 90 16.62 21.27 -0.95
CA GLU A 90 15.17 21.43 -0.99
C GLU A 90 14.61 21.29 -2.41
N LEU A 91 15.39 21.68 -3.43
CA LEU A 91 15.02 21.47 -4.83
C LEU A 91 15.05 19.98 -5.21
N GLY A 92 15.98 19.21 -4.66
CA GLY A 92 16.01 17.75 -4.87
C GLY A 92 14.79 17.06 -4.27
N ILE A 93 14.31 17.54 -3.12
CA ILE A 93 13.08 17.04 -2.50
C ILE A 93 11.83 17.41 -3.30
N LEU A 94 11.79 18.60 -3.92
CA LEU A 94 10.69 18.96 -4.82
C LEU A 94 10.63 18.08 -6.06
N ASP A 95 11.79 17.66 -6.59
CA ASP A 95 11.86 16.71 -7.70
C ASP A 95 11.43 15.31 -7.25
N LEU A 96 11.84 14.90 -6.05
CA LEU A 96 11.40 13.63 -5.45
C LEU A 96 9.88 13.58 -5.23
N ILE A 97 9.26 14.70 -4.84
CA ILE A 97 7.79 14.80 -4.76
C ILE A 97 7.16 14.57 -6.15
N GLN A 98 7.75 15.13 -7.20
CA GLN A 98 7.27 14.93 -8.57
C GLN A 98 7.37 13.46 -8.99
N VAL A 99 8.51 12.81 -8.72
CA VAL A 99 8.71 11.37 -8.97
C VAL A 99 7.65 10.55 -8.22
N LEU A 100 7.39 10.84 -6.94
CA LEU A 100 6.35 10.15 -6.18
C LEU A 100 4.96 10.32 -6.80
N VAL A 101 4.58 11.54 -7.20
CA VAL A 101 3.28 11.79 -7.82
C VAL A 101 3.18 11.07 -9.17
N GLU A 102 4.24 11.06 -9.98
CA GLU A 102 4.27 10.38 -11.27
C GLU A 102 4.20 8.85 -11.11
N SER A 103 4.90 8.28 -10.12
CA SER A 103 4.80 6.86 -9.79
C SER A 103 3.39 6.47 -9.34
N LEU A 104 2.72 7.32 -8.56
CA LEU A 104 1.33 7.10 -8.15
C LEU A 104 0.37 7.19 -9.34
N ASP A 105 0.57 8.15 -10.25
CA ASP A 105 -0.28 8.31 -11.42
C ASP A 105 -0.18 7.12 -12.39
N ARG A 106 1.03 6.53 -12.54
CA ARG A 106 1.22 5.30 -13.33
C ARG A 106 0.58 4.08 -12.68
N ALA A 107 0.72 3.92 -11.36
CA ALA A 107 0.17 2.76 -10.66
C ALA A 107 -1.38 2.73 -10.66
N PHE A 108 -2.03 3.89 -10.60
CA PHE A 108 -3.49 3.99 -10.50
C PHE A 108 -4.20 4.47 -11.78
N GLU A 109 -3.49 4.67 -12.90
CA GLU A 109 -4.03 5.12 -14.19
C GLU A 109 -4.98 6.34 -14.05
N ASN A 110 -4.43 7.53 -13.72
CA ASN A 110 -5.12 8.76 -13.32
C ASN A 110 -5.50 8.79 -11.85
N VAL A 111 -4.48 8.95 -11.00
CA VAL A 111 -4.64 8.89 -9.55
C VAL A 111 -5.60 9.97 -9.02
N CYS A 112 -6.54 9.59 -8.16
CA CYS A 112 -7.38 10.52 -7.42
C CYS A 112 -7.18 10.40 -5.89
N GLU A 113 -7.60 11.41 -5.13
CA GLU A 113 -7.50 11.37 -3.66
C GLU A 113 -8.16 10.12 -3.05
N LEU A 114 -9.25 9.66 -3.66
CA LEU A 114 -10.01 8.52 -3.18
C LEU A 114 -9.21 7.21 -3.31
N ASP A 115 -8.37 7.07 -4.33
CA ASP A 115 -7.50 5.91 -4.53
C ASP A 115 -6.44 5.84 -3.44
N LEU A 116 -5.87 6.97 -3.03
CA LEU A 116 -4.93 7.02 -1.90
C LEU A 116 -5.58 6.59 -0.59
N VAL A 117 -6.88 6.84 -0.43
CA VAL A 117 -7.65 6.46 0.77
C VAL A 117 -7.98 4.97 0.77
N PHE A 118 -8.44 4.43 -0.36
CA PHE A 118 -8.84 3.02 -0.44
C PHE A 118 -7.65 2.08 -0.57
N HIS A 119 -6.60 2.46 -1.30
CA HIS A 119 -5.42 1.64 -1.57
C HIS A 119 -4.20 2.15 -0.79
N PHE A 120 -4.37 2.51 0.49
CA PHE A 120 -3.30 3.06 1.32
C PHE A 120 -2.08 2.12 1.43
N ASP A 121 -2.31 0.80 1.42
CA ASP A 121 -1.24 -0.21 1.47
C ASP A 121 -0.33 -0.14 0.23
N GLU A 122 -0.93 0.06 -0.94
CA GLU A 122 -0.22 0.16 -2.21
C GLU A 122 0.56 1.48 -2.31
N VAL A 123 -0.03 2.59 -1.86
CA VAL A 123 0.68 3.88 -1.76
C VAL A 123 1.89 3.77 -0.82
N HIS A 124 1.75 3.12 0.33
CA HIS A 124 2.87 2.88 1.25
C HIS A 124 3.95 2.00 0.64
N HIS A 125 3.57 1.04 -0.20
CA HIS A 125 4.50 0.18 -0.91
C HIS A 125 5.28 0.96 -1.97
N ILE A 126 4.59 1.74 -2.81
CA ILE A 126 5.22 2.62 -3.82
C ILE A 126 6.20 3.59 -3.13
N LEU A 127 5.79 4.24 -2.04
CA LEU A 127 6.67 5.12 -1.28
C LEU A 127 7.92 4.39 -0.75
N SER A 128 7.79 3.11 -0.39
CA SER A 128 8.91 2.33 0.14
C SER A 128 9.94 1.93 -0.92
N GLU A 129 9.53 1.81 -2.19
CA GLU A 129 10.47 1.61 -3.31
C GLU A 129 11.27 2.90 -3.61
N ILE A 130 10.67 4.07 -3.37
CA ILE A 130 11.33 5.36 -3.60
C ILE A 130 12.25 5.72 -2.41
N ILE A 131 11.76 5.56 -1.18
CA ILE A 131 12.43 6.05 0.03
C ILE A 131 12.36 5.01 1.14
N GLN A 132 13.53 4.59 1.62
CA GLN A 132 13.66 3.67 2.73
C GLN A 132 14.65 4.19 3.77
N GLY A 133 14.27 4.13 5.04
CA GLY A 133 15.13 4.58 6.15
C GLY A 133 15.50 6.08 6.09
N GLY A 134 14.73 6.91 5.39
CA GLY A 134 15.02 8.33 5.23
C GLY A 134 16.04 8.67 4.14
N LEU A 135 16.39 7.67 3.30
CA LEU A 135 17.27 7.80 2.15
C LEU A 135 16.50 7.49 0.86
N VAL A 136 16.86 8.18 -0.21
CA VAL A 136 16.31 7.95 -1.55
C VAL A 136 16.97 6.70 -2.14
N LEU A 137 16.16 5.75 -2.60
CA LEU A 137 16.62 4.51 -3.23
C LEU A 137 16.57 4.63 -4.75
N GLU A 138 15.39 4.96 -5.28
CA GLU A 138 15.13 4.99 -6.71
C GLU A 138 14.46 6.29 -7.13
N THR A 139 14.80 6.78 -8.32
CA THR A 139 14.25 8.00 -8.92
C THR A 139 13.67 7.75 -10.30
N ASN A 140 13.99 6.62 -10.93
CA ASN A 140 13.42 6.24 -12.21
C ASN A 140 12.02 5.63 -12.02
N VAL A 141 11.01 6.36 -12.49
CA VAL A 141 9.60 5.98 -12.38
C VAL A 141 9.30 4.64 -13.07
N GLU A 142 10.01 4.28 -14.15
CA GLU A 142 9.83 2.99 -14.83
C GLU A 142 10.34 1.82 -13.99
N GLU A 143 11.47 1.99 -13.30
CA GLU A 143 12.02 0.95 -12.43
C GLU A 143 11.15 0.77 -11.17
N ILE A 144 10.63 1.86 -10.63
CA ILE A 144 9.68 1.84 -9.51
C ILE A 144 8.43 1.06 -9.87
N ASP A 145 7.81 1.33 -11.03
CA ASP A 145 6.60 0.61 -11.46
C ASP A 145 6.87 -0.90 -11.63
N ASN A 146 7.97 -1.26 -12.29
CA ASN A 146 8.38 -2.66 -12.43
C ASN A 146 8.61 -3.34 -11.07
N ALA A 147 9.24 -2.65 -10.11
CA ALA A 147 9.47 -3.18 -8.77
C ALA A 147 8.15 -3.42 -8.02
N VAL A 148 7.23 -2.46 -8.08
CA VAL A 148 5.90 -2.56 -7.45
C VAL A 148 5.10 -3.74 -8.04
N GLN A 149 5.08 -3.90 -9.36
CA GLN A 149 4.40 -5.02 -10.01
C GLN A 149 5.03 -6.37 -9.66
N ASN A 150 6.35 -6.45 -9.63
CA ASN A 150 7.07 -7.66 -9.23
C ASN A 150 6.76 -8.06 -7.78
N ALA A 151 6.72 -7.09 -6.87
CA ALA A 151 6.39 -7.32 -5.48
C ALA A 151 4.91 -7.71 -5.28
N ALA A 152 3.98 -7.10 -6.03
CA ALA A 152 2.57 -7.51 -6.04
C ALA A 152 2.39 -8.96 -6.53
N LYS A 153 3.09 -9.33 -7.61
CA LYS A 153 3.10 -10.70 -8.14
C LYS A 153 3.68 -11.69 -7.12
N ALA A 154 4.82 -11.39 -6.51
CA ALA A 154 5.45 -12.23 -5.50
C ALA A 154 4.53 -12.44 -4.28
N ARG A 155 3.81 -11.39 -3.85
CA ARG A 155 2.82 -11.48 -2.76
C ARG A 155 1.66 -12.42 -3.12
N LYS A 156 1.17 -12.35 -4.35
CA LYS A 156 0.10 -13.24 -4.86
C LYS A 156 0.54 -14.70 -4.94
N GLU A 157 1.76 -14.95 -5.44
CA GLU A 157 2.35 -16.30 -5.52
C GLU A 157 2.61 -16.89 -4.12
N SER A 158 3.08 -16.07 -3.18
CA SER A 158 3.24 -16.45 -1.77
C SER A 158 1.91 -16.82 -1.13
N PHE A 159 0.85 -16.07 -1.41
CA PHE A 159 -0.49 -16.39 -0.92
C PHE A 159 -1.02 -17.70 -1.51
N ALA A 160 -0.88 -17.91 -2.82
CA ALA A 160 -1.33 -19.12 -3.50
C ALA A 160 -0.61 -20.39 -3.03
N SER A 161 0.70 -20.30 -2.77
CA SER A 161 1.51 -21.42 -2.27
C SER A 161 1.24 -21.74 -0.79
N SER A 162 0.83 -20.75 0.01
CA SER A 162 0.51 -20.94 1.43
C SER A 162 -0.88 -21.55 1.69
N ASN A 163 -1.75 -21.63 0.67
CA ASN A 163 -3.11 -22.12 0.83
C ASN A 163 -3.32 -23.49 0.12
N PRO A 164 -3.30 -24.62 0.86
CA PRO A 164 -3.34 -25.97 0.28
C PRO A 164 -4.65 -26.32 -0.45
N LEU A 165 -5.69 -25.49 -0.32
CA LEU A 165 -6.99 -25.66 -0.99
C LEU A 165 -7.07 -24.94 -2.35
N SER A 166 -6.10 -24.12 -2.75
CA SER A 166 -6.15 -23.40 -4.04
C SER A 166 -5.72 -24.25 -5.26
N LEU A 167 -5.26 -25.48 -5.03
CA LEU A 167 -4.82 -26.43 -6.07
C LEU A 167 -5.99 -27.14 -6.82
N GLY A 168 -7.23 -26.70 -6.64
CA GLY A 168 -8.44 -27.40 -7.11
C GLY A 168 -9.20 -26.80 -8.29
N SER A 169 -8.84 -25.60 -8.78
CA SER A 169 -9.63 -24.88 -9.81
C SER A 169 -8.95 -24.79 -11.19
N GLY A 170 -7.78 -25.40 -11.37
CA GLY A 170 -7.05 -25.42 -12.65
C GLY A 170 -7.11 -26.81 -13.29
N GLY A 171 -7.61 -26.85 -14.52
CA GLY A 171 -7.95 -28.06 -15.28
C GLY A 171 -6.95 -29.22 -15.24
N VAL A 172 -7.55 -30.41 -15.34
CA VAL A 172 -6.96 -31.75 -15.53
C VAL A 172 -5.80 -31.73 -16.53
N GLY A 173 -4.57 -31.66 -16.01
CA GLY A 173 -3.36 -32.02 -16.72
C GLY A 173 -2.99 -33.48 -16.42
N SER A 174 -3.14 -34.33 -17.44
CA SER A 174 -2.87 -35.77 -17.41
C SER A 174 -1.49 -36.11 -16.81
N ARG A 175 -1.47 -36.69 -15.62
CA ARG A 175 -0.25 -37.25 -15.00
C ARG A 175 -0.28 -38.75 -15.18
N GLY A 176 0.47 -39.23 -16.17
CA GLY A 176 0.77 -40.64 -16.33
C GLY A 176 1.48 -41.19 -15.09
N ALA A 177 1.11 -42.43 -14.76
CA ALA A 177 1.90 -43.49 -14.14
C ALA A 177 2.92 -43.11 -13.03
N GLY A 178 2.63 -43.62 -11.82
CA GLY A 178 3.68 -44.17 -10.94
C GLY A 178 4.18 -43.28 -9.81
N LEU A 179 3.33 -42.97 -8.82
CA LEU A 179 3.81 -42.72 -7.46
C LEU A 179 3.25 -43.81 -6.54
N GLN A 180 4.10 -44.80 -6.21
CA GLN A 180 3.85 -45.75 -5.14
C GLN A 180 4.02 -45.02 -3.80
N THR A 181 2.91 -44.75 -3.10
CA THR A 181 2.94 -44.35 -1.69
C THR A 181 3.22 -45.57 -0.80
N PRO A 182 4.05 -45.46 0.26
CA PRO A 182 4.53 -46.60 1.05
C PRO A 182 3.50 -47.19 2.04
N LEU A 183 2.20 -46.94 1.83
CA LEU A 183 1.11 -47.39 2.71
C LEU A 183 0.08 -48.30 1.99
N GLY A 184 0.51 -49.04 0.96
CA GLY A 184 -0.34 -49.95 0.18
C GLY A 184 -0.84 -51.21 0.90
N TRP A 185 -0.39 -51.51 2.12
CA TRP A 185 -0.83 -52.72 2.84
C TRP A 185 -2.16 -52.56 3.60
N LEU A 186 -2.58 -51.31 3.88
CA LEU A 186 -3.78 -51.03 4.68
C LEU A 186 -5.07 -50.88 3.84
N THR A 187 -4.96 -50.71 2.52
CA THR A 187 -6.13 -50.48 1.65
C THR A 187 -6.75 -51.75 1.07
N GLY A 188 -6.18 -52.93 1.33
CA GLY A 188 -6.64 -54.20 0.73
C GLY A 188 -7.65 -55.02 1.55
N LYS A 189 -7.99 -54.64 2.80
CA LYS A 189 -8.75 -55.53 3.72
C LYS A 189 -10.11 -55.02 4.21
N LEU A 190 -10.61 -53.87 3.75
CA LEU A 190 -11.86 -53.31 4.29
C LEU A 190 -13.01 -53.08 3.29
N THR A 191 -12.86 -53.36 1.99
CA THR A 191 -13.98 -53.15 1.06
C THR A 191 -14.13 -54.31 0.08
N GLY A 192 -14.63 -55.43 0.59
CA GLY A 192 -15.26 -56.47 -0.21
C GLY A 192 -16.76 -56.20 -0.34
N ARG A 193 -17.21 -55.96 -1.58
CA ARG A 193 -18.52 -56.33 -2.17
C ARG A 193 -19.79 -55.74 -1.53
N HIS A 194 -20.49 -54.86 -2.27
CA HIS A 194 -21.66 -55.27 -3.07
C HIS A 194 -22.11 -54.15 -4.03
N SER A 195 -22.25 -54.54 -5.29
CA SER A 195 -22.87 -53.76 -6.36
C SER A 195 -24.39 -53.85 -6.23
N THR A 196 -25.10 -52.73 -6.27
CA THR A 196 -26.44 -52.64 -6.85
C THR A 196 -26.71 -51.21 -7.32
N THR A 197 -26.95 -51.10 -8.62
CA THR A 197 -27.48 -49.96 -9.37
C THR A 197 -28.83 -49.49 -8.84
N LEU A 198 -29.08 -48.18 -8.80
CA LEU A 198 -30.41 -47.60 -9.09
C LEU A 198 -30.25 -46.14 -9.56
N ASN A 199 -30.64 -45.91 -10.81
CA ASN A 199 -31.02 -44.60 -11.34
C ASN A 199 -32.18 -44.02 -10.53
N LEU A 200 -32.23 -42.69 -10.36
CA LEU A 200 -33.44 -41.91 -10.63
C LEU A 200 -33.17 -40.40 -10.60
N TYR A 201 -33.33 -39.81 -11.77
CA TYR A 201 -33.63 -38.41 -12.03
C TYR A 201 -34.98 -38.03 -11.39
N SER A 202 -35.16 -36.74 -11.08
CA SER A 202 -36.43 -35.99 -11.03
C SER A 202 -37.10 -35.71 -9.68
N ALA A 203 -37.40 -34.41 -9.50
CA ALA A 203 -38.52 -33.82 -8.77
C ALA A 203 -38.43 -33.57 -7.25
N ALA A 204 -38.05 -32.34 -6.90
CA ALA A 204 -38.69 -31.45 -5.90
C ALA A 204 -37.88 -30.13 -5.94
N SER A 205 -38.25 -29.07 -6.67
CA SER A 205 -39.47 -28.25 -6.67
C SER A 205 -39.96 -27.85 -5.28
N GLN A 206 -40.04 -26.52 -5.09
CA GLN A 206 -40.67 -25.74 -4.04
C GLN A 206 -39.86 -25.48 -2.76
N ALA A 207 -39.17 -24.33 -2.74
CA ALA A 207 -39.65 -23.12 -2.04
C ALA A 207 -38.45 -22.25 -1.65
N PHE A 208 -38.27 -21.10 -2.31
CA PHE A 208 -37.98 -19.80 -1.70
C PHE A 208 -37.82 -18.77 -2.84
N GLU A 209 -38.92 -18.12 -3.18
CA GLU A 209 -38.94 -16.91 -4.01
C GLU A 209 -39.16 -15.72 -3.07
N CYS A 210 -38.46 -14.62 -3.38
CA CYS A 210 -38.49 -13.31 -2.74
C CYS A 210 -39.89 -12.65 -2.79
N PRO A 211 -40.09 -11.43 -2.27
CA PRO A 211 -39.77 -10.28 -3.12
C PRO A 211 -39.28 -9.03 -2.34
N GLN A 212 -38.21 -8.40 -2.83
CA GLN A 212 -38.02 -6.95 -2.72
C GLN A 212 -37.42 -6.44 -4.04
N GLY A 213 -37.96 -5.33 -4.52
CA GLY A 213 -37.73 -4.68 -5.82
C GLY A 213 -39.07 -4.09 -6.27
N ASP A 214 -39.44 -2.90 -5.82
CA ASP A 214 -39.01 -1.57 -6.30
C ASP A 214 -39.87 -1.10 -7.50
N ASP A 215 -40.52 0.04 -7.25
CA ASP A 215 -40.88 1.14 -8.14
C ASP A 215 -41.76 0.96 -9.40
N MET A 216 -42.47 2.06 -9.60
CA MET A 216 -43.36 2.52 -10.68
C MET A 216 -43.03 2.08 -12.11
#